data_AF-E5GC82-F1
#
_entry.id   AF-E5GC82-F1
#
_cell.length_a   1.000
_cell.length_b   1.000
_cell.length_c   1.000
_cell.angle_alpha   90.00
_cell.angle_beta   90.00
_cell.angle_gamma   90.00
#
_symmetry.space_group_name_H-M   'P 1'
#
loop_
_entity.id
_entity.type
_entity.pdbx_description
1 polymer ?
#
loop_
_entity_poly.entity_id
_entity_poly.type
_entity_poly.pdbx_seq_one_letter_code
_entity_poly.pdbx_strand_id
1 'polypeptide(L)'
;MALSHMGVHDVTGVELIDSPPLVSRADPHNLPFFDHVFDLAFTAHLAEALFPSQFVSEMERAVRPNGVCVIVVEECGDYEVKEIVGLFMKSRFVNSINVTLTGLKMTRILMKRTS
;
A
#
# COMPACT_ATOMS: atom_id res chain seq x y z
N MET A 1 8.33 -10.25 16.11
CA MET A 1 7.79 -9.58 14.91
C MET A 1 6.30 -9.39 15.10
N ALA A 2 5.81 -8.16 15.25
CA ALA A 2 4.41 -7.89 15.61
C ALA A 2 3.41 -8.54 14.64
N LEU A 3 3.67 -8.44 13.33
CA LEU A 3 2.84 -9.03 12.29
C LEU A 3 2.81 -10.57 12.36
N SER A 4 3.94 -11.21 12.65
CA SER A 4 3.99 -12.67 12.83
C SER A 4 3.17 -13.15 14.03
N HIS A 5 3.13 -12.38 15.13
CA HIS A 5 2.27 -12.72 16.27
C HIS A 5 0.77 -12.55 15.95
N MET A 6 0.44 -11.76 14.92
CA MET A 6 -0.92 -11.63 14.39
C MET A 6 -1.26 -12.72 13.35
N GLY A 7 -0.36 -13.68 13.10
CA GLY A 7 -0.53 -14.72 12.10
C GLY A 7 -0.25 -14.28 10.65
N VAL A 8 0.36 -13.11 10.47
CA VAL A 8 0.83 -12.65 9.16
C VAL A 8 2.26 -13.13 8.96
N HIS A 9 2.42 -14.07 8.04
CA HIS A 9 3.70 -14.68 7.69
C HIS A 9 4.24 -14.07 6.39
N ASP A 10 5.53 -14.32 6.10
CA ASP A 10 6.20 -13.90 4.86
C ASP A 10 6.05 -12.41 4.53
N VAL A 11 6.39 -11.57 5.51
CA VAL A 11 6.33 -10.12 5.39
C VAL A 11 7.65 -9.57 4.85
N THR A 12 7.56 -8.79 3.78
CA THR A 12 8.68 -8.03 3.23
C THR A 12 8.45 -6.53 3.46
N GLY A 13 9.37 -5.87 4.15
CA GLY A 13 9.42 -4.41 4.28
C GLY A 13 10.46 -3.82 3.33
N VAL A 14 10.08 -2.74 2.62
CA VAL A 14 11.00 -1.99 1.77
C VAL A 14 10.91 -0.49 2.01
N GLU A 15 12.03 0.21 1.86
CA GLU A 15 12.13 1.66 1.95
C GLU A 15 13.35 2.16 1.14
N LEU A 16 13.42 3.45 0.81
CA LEU A 16 14.58 4.07 0.15
C LEU A 16 15.86 4.00 0.99
N ILE A 17 15.72 3.91 2.31
CA ILE A 17 16.79 3.70 3.29
C ILE A 17 16.47 2.43 4.07
N ASP A 18 17.42 1.50 4.12
CA ASP A 18 17.25 0.22 4.79
C ASP A 18 17.29 0.33 6.33
N SER A 19 16.64 -0.62 6.98
CA SER A 19 16.71 -0.82 8.43
C SER A 19 16.80 -2.33 8.72
N PRO A 20 18.00 -2.92 8.60
CA PRO A 20 18.17 -4.36 8.77
C PRO A 20 17.84 -4.81 10.21
N PRO A 21 17.30 -6.03 10.39
CA PRO A 21 17.02 -7.03 9.36
C PRO A 21 15.61 -6.91 8.73
N LEU A 22 14.81 -5.92 9.13
CA LEU A 22 13.36 -5.91 8.86
C LEU A 22 12.97 -5.19 7.57
N VAL A 23 13.75 -4.18 7.17
CA VAL A 23 13.45 -3.34 6.01
C VAL A 23 14.66 -3.37 5.08
N SER A 24 14.41 -3.80 3.84
CA SER A 24 15.40 -3.81 2.77
C SER A 24 15.30 -2.56 1.92
N ARG A 25 16.39 -2.17 1.26
CA ARG A 25 16.38 -1.01 0.37
C ARG A 25 15.67 -1.32 -0.96
N ALA A 26 14.68 -0.52 -1.35
CA ALA A 26 14.10 -0.54 -2.71
C ALA A 26 13.40 0.78 -3.06
N ASP A 27 13.30 1.07 -4.37
CA ASP A 27 12.46 2.15 -4.88
C ASP A 27 11.01 1.67 -5.04
N PRO A 28 10.01 2.28 -4.39
CA PRO A 28 8.62 1.89 -4.52
C PRO A 28 8.05 2.09 -5.94
N HIS A 29 8.72 2.87 -6.79
CA HIS A 29 8.35 3.04 -8.20
C HIS A 29 8.92 1.97 -9.14
N ASN A 30 9.77 1.06 -8.62
CA ASN A 30 10.29 -0.09 -9.35
C ASN A 30 10.67 -1.21 -8.37
N LEU A 31 9.66 -1.92 -7.86
CA LEU A 31 9.86 -2.91 -6.82
C LEU A 31 10.61 -4.13 -7.36
N PRO A 32 11.62 -4.67 -6.63
CA PRO A 32 12.44 -5.80 -7.07
C PRO A 32 11.72 -7.16 -6.88
N PHE A 33 10.43 -7.21 -7.19
CA PHE A 33 9.58 -8.38 -7.06
C PHE A 33 8.95 -8.74 -8.39
N PHE A 34 8.65 -10.02 -8.59
CA PHE A 34 7.83 -10.47 -9.69
C PHE A 34 6.38 -9.98 -9.53
N ASP A 35 5.64 -10.05 -10.62
CA ASP A 35 4.21 -9.79 -10.61
C ASP A 35 3.49 -10.83 -9.74
N HIS A 36 2.43 -10.40 -9.06
CA HIS A 36 1.50 -11.29 -8.33
C HIS A 36 2.11 -12.13 -7.20
N VAL A 37 3.14 -11.62 -6.54
CA VAL A 37 3.83 -12.30 -5.45
C VAL A 37 3.07 -12.16 -4.12
N PHE A 38 2.42 -11.03 -3.88
CA PHE A 38 1.82 -10.73 -2.58
C PHE A 38 0.30 -10.87 -2.56
N ASP A 39 -0.20 -11.35 -1.43
CA ASP A 39 -1.63 -11.32 -1.09
C ASP A 39 -2.14 -9.92 -0.77
N LEU A 40 -1.28 -9.13 -0.13
CA LEU A 40 -1.59 -7.82 0.40
C LEU A 40 -0.39 -6.90 0.24
N ALA A 41 -0.63 -5.67 -0.20
CA ALA A 41 0.32 -4.57 -0.11
C ALA A 41 -0.23 -3.47 0.81
N PHE A 42 0.67 -2.82 1.54
CA PHE A 42 0.35 -1.74 2.46
C PHE A 42 1.32 -0.57 2.26
N THR A 43 0.82 0.66 2.26
CA THR A 43 1.66 1.86 2.31
C THR A 43 0.99 2.97 3.13
N ALA A 44 1.80 3.71 3.89
CA ALA A 44 1.42 4.96 4.53
C ALA A 44 2.15 6.18 3.91
N HIS A 45 2.91 5.96 2.83
CA HIS A 45 3.82 6.94 2.23
C HIS A 45 3.41 7.36 0.81
N LEU A 46 2.17 7.06 0.37
CA LEU A 46 1.72 7.43 -0.97
C LEU A 46 1.74 8.95 -1.19
N ALA A 47 1.43 9.73 -0.15
CA ALA A 47 1.44 11.19 -0.22
C ALA A 47 2.85 11.78 -0.43
N GLU A 48 3.90 11.01 -0.12
CA GLU A 48 5.30 11.42 -0.28
C GLU A 48 5.87 10.99 -1.65
N ALA A 49 5.11 10.20 -2.42
CA ALA A 49 5.55 9.69 -3.70
C ALA A 49 5.65 10.81 -4.76
N LEU A 50 6.82 10.91 -5.41
CA LEU A 50 7.02 11.82 -6.54
C LEU A 50 6.14 11.45 -7.75
N PHE A 51 5.89 10.16 -7.95
CA PHE A 51 5.05 9.66 -9.05
C PHE A 51 3.95 8.71 -8.51
N PRO A 52 2.87 9.25 -7.91
CA PRO A 52 1.85 8.43 -7.24
C PRO A 52 1.21 7.36 -8.12
N SER A 53 0.96 7.67 -9.41
CA SER A 53 0.41 6.69 -10.36
C SER A 53 1.37 5.52 -10.63
N GLN A 54 2.67 5.77 -10.70
CA GLN A 54 3.66 4.71 -10.88
C GLN A 54 3.82 3.89 -9.60
N PHE A 55 3.85 4.55 -8.43
CA PHE A 55 3.87 3.89 -7.13
C PHE A 55 2.68 2.91 -7.01
N VAL A 56 1.47 3.39 -7.28
CA VAL A 56 0.26 2.57 -7.25
C VAL A 56 0.31 1.45 -8.28
N SER A 57 0.78 1.73 -9.50
CA SER A 57 0.93 0.70 -10.53
C SER A 57 1.87 -0.43 -10.10
N GLU A 58 2.99 -0.13 -9.45
CA GLU A 58 3.91 -1.14 -8.93
C GLU A 58 3.32 -1.93 -7.76
N MET A 59 2.60 -1.25 -6.86
CA MET A 59 1.83 -1.89 -5.80
C MET A 59 0.79 -2.87 -6.37
N GLU A 60 0.05 -2.46 -7.40
CA GLU A 60 -0.92 -3.30 -8.11
C GLU A 60 -0.27 -4.45 -8.89
N ARG A 61 0.94 -4.24 -9.44
CA ARG A 61 1.70 -5.27 -10.16
C ARG A 61 2.16 -6.38 -9.21
N ALA A 62 2.70 -6.01 -8.06
CA ALA A 62 3.23 -6.95 -7.08
C ALA A 62 2.12 -7.77 -6.37
N VAL A 63 0.89 -7.23 -6.28
CA VAL A 63 -0.25 -7.92 -5.66
C VAL A 63 -0.94 -8.85 -6.67
N ARG A 64 -1.29 -10.06 -6.22
CA ARG A 64 -1.98 -11.05 -7.06
C ARG A 64 -3.44 -10.66 -7.36
N PRO A 65 -4.06 -11.17 -8.43
CA PRO A 65 -5.49 -11.00 -8.65
C PRO A 65 -6.28 -11.51 -7.43
N ASN A 66 -7.34 -10.79 -7.05
CA ASN A 66 -8.10 -10.97 -5.81
C ASN A 66 -7.39 -10.60 -4.49
N GLY A 67 -6.12 -10.21 -4.55
CA GLY A 67 -5.39 -9.61 -3.43
C GLY A 67 -5.88 -8.21 -3.09
N VAL A 68 -5.21 -7.57 -2.14
CA VAL A 68 -5.66 -6.32 -1.54
C VAL A 68 -4.53 -5.28 -1.49
N CYS A 69 -4.83 -4.05 -1.88
CA CYS A 69 -3.97 -2.90 -1.66
C CYS A 69 -4.59 -2.02 -0.56
N VAL A 70 -3.82 -1.73 0.49
CA VAL A 70 -4.22 -0.88 1.61
C VAL A 70 -3.36 0.36 1.60
N ILE A 71 -4.01 1.52 1.58
CA ILE A 71 -3.36 2.83 1.57
C ILE A 71 -3.83 3.56 2.81
N VAL A 72 -2.90 4.20 3.49
CA VAL A 72 -3.20 5.10 4.60
C VAL A 72 -2.61 6.46 4.27
N VAL A 73 -3.44 7.50 4.38
CA VAL A 73 -3.05 8.90 4.16
C VAL A 73 -3.53 9.74 5.35
N GLU A 74 -3.07 10.98 5.44
CA GLU A 74 -3.63 11.95 6.38
C GLU A 74 -5.16 12.01 6.26
N GLU A 75 -5.87 12.26 7.37
CA GLU A 75 -7.33 12.31 7.38
C GLU A 75 -7.85 13.26 6.30
N CYS A 76 -8.64 12.70 5.37
CA CYS A 76 -9.11 13.38 4.18
C CYS A 76 -10.57 13.03 3.88
N GLY A 77 -11.22 13.88 3.08
CA GLY A 77 -12.62 13.77 2.73
C GLY A 77 -12.87 12.92 1.48
N ASP A 78 -14.14 12.84 1.08
CA ASP A 78 -14.57 12.04 -0.07
C ASP A 78 -13.95 12.50 -1.40
N TYR A 79 -13.56 13.77 -1.51
CA TYR A 79 -12.95 14.31 -2.73
C TYR A 79 -11.53 13.76 -2.90
N GLU A 80 -10.70 13.88 -1.86
CA GLU A 80 -9.32 13.39 -1.87
C GLU A 80 -9.28 11.86 -1.99
N VAL A 81 -10.20 11.16 -1.32
CA VAL A 81 -10.35 9.71 -1.48
C VAL A 81 -10.61 9.35 -2.95
N LYS A 82 -11.47 10.10 -3.66
CA LYS A 82 -11.73 9.85 -5.09
C LYS A 82 -10.50 10.09 -5.96
N GLU A 83 -9.70 11.12 -5.67
CA GLU A 83 -8.45 11.36 -6.39
C GLU A 83 -7.47 10.19 -6.21
N ILE A 84 -7.29 9.71 -4.97
CA ILE A 84 -6.42 8.55 -4.70
C ILE A 84 -6.96 7.29 -5.37
N VAL A 85 -8.27 7.03 -5.26
CA VAL A 85 -8.92 5.89 -5.92
C VAL A 85 -8.72 5.93 -7.44
N GLY A 86 -8.75 7.12 -8.03
CA GLY A 86 -8.54 7.34 -9.46
C GLY A 86 -7.14 6.97 -9.96
N LEU A 87 -6.15 6.79 -9.08
CA LEU A 87 -4.81 6.32 -9.45
C LEU A 87 -4.78 4.81 -9.75
N PHE A 88 -5.74 4.03 -9.25
CA PHE A 88 -5.76 2.58 -9.38
C PHE A 88 -6.47 2.20 -10.68
N MET A 89 -5.73 1.59 -11.61
CA MET A 89 -6.27 1.20 -12.92
C MET A 89 -6.72 -0.27 -12.96
N LYS A 90 -6.36 -1.02 -11.92
CA LYS A 90 -6.27 -2.47 -11.91
C LYS A 90 -6.97 -3.04 -10.65
N SER A 91 -7.53 -2.17 -9.84
CA SER A 91 -8.20 -2.50 -8.59
C SER A 91 -9.52 -1.75 -8.50
N ARG A 92 -10.45 -2.31 -7.73
CA ARG A 92 -11.72 -1.67 -7.40
C ARG A 92 -11.68 -1.13 -5.98
N PHE A 93 -12.22 0.07 -5.79
CA PHE A 93 -12.47 0.61 -4.46
C PHE A 93 -13.45 -0.27 -3.69
N VAL A 94 -13.16 -0.50 -2.41
CA VAL A 94 -14.02 -1.27 -1.49
C VAL A 94 -14.61 -0.34 -0.44
N ASN A 95 -13.77 0.36 0.32
CA ASN A 95 -14.21 1.36 1.29
C ASN A 95 -13.06 2.28 1.71
N SER A 96 -13.42 3.39 2.35
CA SER A 96 -12.53 4.24 3.13
C SER A 96 -13.09 4.40 4.54
N ILE A 97 -12.22 4.42 5.55
CA ILE A 97 -12.59 4.69 6.95
C ILE A 97 -11.49 5.49 7.64
N ASN A 98 -11.87 6.35 8.58
CA ASN A 98 -10.90 7.05 9.41
C ASN A 98 -10.37 6.09 10.49
N VAL A 99 -9.06 6.11 10.70
CA VAL A 99 -8.34 5.26 11.64
C VAL A 99 -7.35 6.10 12.43
N THR A 100 -6.85 5.54 13.53
CA THR A 100 -5.70 6.10 14.24
C THR A 100 -4.48 5.24 13.95
N LEU A 101 -3.44 5.84 13.38
CA LEU A 101 -2.15 5.21 13.13
C LEU A 101 -1.08 6.02 13.84
N THR A 102 -0.29 5.38 14.71
CA THR A 102 0.77 6.03 15.49
C THR A 102 0.32 7.31 16.24
N GLY A 103 -0.94 7.34 16.70
CA GLY A 103 -1.54 8.49 17.40
C GLY A 103 -2.08 9.60 16.50
N LEU A 104 -1.91 9.51 15.17
CA LEU A 104 -2.42 10.46 14.19
C LEU A 104 -3.74 9.97 13.60
N LYS A 105 -4.63 10.90 13.26
CA LYS A 105 -5.85 10.60 12.51
C LYS A 105 -5.51 10.48 11.03
N MET A 106 -5.91 9.37 10.44
CA MET A 106 -5.59 9.00 9.06
C MET A 106 -6.84 8.47 8.37
N THR A 107 -6.90 8.54 7.05
CA THR A 107 -7.89 7.82 6.25
C THR A 107 -7.26 6.56 5.67
N ARG A 108 -7.82 5.38 6.00
CA ARG A 108 -7.48 4.11 5.37
C ARG A 108 -8.38 3.89 4.15
N ILE A 109 -7.78 3.67 3.00
CA ILE A 109 -8.44 3.34 1.73
C ILE A 109 -8.13 1.88 1.39
N LEU A 110 -9.18 1.12 1.05
CA LEU A 110 -9.09 -0.29 0.71
C LEU A 110 -9.43 -0.51 -0.77
N MET A 111 -8.46 -1.07 -1.50
CA MET A 111 -8.60 -1.43 -2.91
C MET A 111 -8.48 -2.95 -3.07
N LYS A 112 -9.38 -3.56 -3.83
CA LYS A 112 -9.32 -4.99 -4.17
C LYS A 112 -8.80 -5.17 -5.59
N ARG A 113 -7.74 -5.94 -5.76
CA ARG A 113 -7.14 -6.24 -7.06
C ARG A 113 -8.11 -7.09 -7.89
N THR A 114 -8.41 -6.66 -9.11
CA THR A 114 -9.39 -7.35 -9.98
C THR A 114 -8.75 -8.18 -11.09
N SER A 115 -7.56 -7.78 -11.54
CA SER A 115 -6.80 -8.39 -12.65
C SER A 115 -5.32 -8.40 -12.35
#